data_AF-A0A1A0M9B5-F1
#
_entry.id   AF-A0A1A0M9B5-F1
#
_cell.length_a   1.000
_cell.length_b   1.000
_cell.length_c   1.000
_cell.angle_alpha   90.00
_cell.angle_beta   90.00
_cell.angle_gamma   90.00
#
_symmetry.space_group_name_H-M   'P 1'
#
loop_
_entity.id
_entity.type
_entity.pdbx_description
1 polymer ?
#
loop_
_entity_poly.entity_id
_entity_poly.type
_entity_poly.pdbx_seq_one_letter_code
_entity_poly.pdbx_strand_id
1 'polypeptide(L)'
;MAKNFKQQHQATDVLSLPGDIGLQAKLDKVVDVAQRSSCANVLGGYTSTQAVKYAEEHATHKYVLLMWQVCSGFAHGRPWANLGMNAMEQHATHEEGVVTVRMTTDYKRLAAAALPAYHLMLDVFGRFTPMTPPRPCRRWRG
;
A
#
# COMPACT_ATOMS: atom_id res chain seq x y z
N MET A 1 5.91 13.33 5.94
CA MET A 1 5.04 12.51 5.05
C MET A 1 3.61 12.65 5.53
N ALA A 2 2.65 12.82 4.61
CA ALA A 2 1.24 13.00 4.94
C ALA A 2 0.62 11.73 5.51
N LYS A 3 0.04 11.81 6.71
CA LYS A 3 -0.61 10.71 7.43
C LYS A 3 -2.10 10.56 7.10
N ASN A 4 -2.70 11.58 6.47
CA ASN A 4 -4.10 11.62 6.06
C ASN A 4 -4.33 12.65 4.94
N PHE A 5 -5.55 12.70 4.38
CA PHE A 5 -5.94 13.64 3.32
C PHE A 5 -5.72 15.11 3.66
N LYS A 6 -5.83 15.50 4.93
CA LYS A 6 -5.58 16.89 5.36
C LYS A 6 -4.09 17.25 5.19
N GLN A 7 -3.20 16.35 5.59
CA GLN A 7 -1.76 16.54 5.41
C GLN A 7 -1.32 16.38 3.95
N GLN A 8 -2.01 15.54 3.18
CA GLN A 8 -1.74 15.41 1.74
C GLN A 8 -2.12 16.70 1.04
N HIS A 9 -3.31 17.25 1.33
CA HIS A 9 -3.73 18.53 0.79
C HIS A 9 -2.73 19.63 1.15
N GLN A 10 -2.32 19.76 2.41
CA GLN A 10 -1.26 20.71 2.81
C GLN A 10 0.04 20.54 2.00
N ALA A 11 0.43 19.30 1.68
CA ALA A 11 1.64 19.03 0.91
C ALA A 11 1.48 19.34 -0.59
N THR A 12 0.27 19.27 -1.13
CA THR A 12 -0.01 19.46 -2.56
C THR A 12 -0.65 20.81 -2.91
N ASP A 13 -1.12 21.56 -1.93
CA ASP A 13 -1.80 22.86 -2.10
C ASP A 13 -0.89 23.85 -2.83
N VAL A 14 0.39 23.86 -2.45
CA VAL A 14 1.45 24.66 -3.09
C VAL A 14 1.68 24.33 -4.57
N LEU A 15 1.21 23.17 -5.05
CA LEU A 15 1.41 22.73 -6.44
C LEU A 15 0.26 23.15 -7.37
N SER A 16 -0.86 23.66 -6.84
CA SER A 16 -2.02 24.15 -7.62
C SER A 16 -2.38 23.25 -8.82
N LEU A 17 -2.47 21.94 -8.56
CA LEU A 17 -2.67 20.93 -9.61
C LEU A 17 -4.04 21.13 -10.31
N PRO A 18 -4.09 21.05 -11.65
CA PRO A 18 -5.35 21.14 -12.38
C PRO A 18 -6.33 20.03 -11.96
N GLY A 19 -7.58 20.40 -11.65
CA GLY A 19 -8.62 19.46 -11.23
C GLY A 19 -8.66 19.16 -9.73
N ASP A 20 -7.97 19.93 -8.89
CA ASP A 20 -8.15 19.81 -7.44
C ASP A 20 -9.55 20.30 -7.02
N ILE A 21 -10.39 19.37 -6.58
CA ILE A 21 -11.74 19.62 -6.07
C ILE A 21 -11.75 20.22 -4.65
N GLY A 22 -10.58 20.49 -4.07
CA GLY A 22 -10.43 21.03 -2.72
C GLY A 22 -10.58 19.95 -1.62
N LEU A 23 -10.04 20.24 -0.44
CA LEU A 23 -10.03 19.29 0.68
C LEU A 23 -11.44 18.88 1.12
N GLN A 24 -12.39 19.82 1.17
CA GLN A 24 -13.73 19.55 1.66
C GLN A 24 -14.46 18.55 0.77
N ALA A 25 -14.45 18.74 -0.56
CA ALA A 25 -15.08 17.79 -1.49
C ALA A 25 -14.44 16.39 -1.43
N LYS A 26 -13.12 16.31 -1.19
CA LYS A 26 -12.44 15.02 -0.95
C LYS A 26 -12.93 14.37 0.34
N LEU A 27 -13.09 15.13 1.42
CA LEU A 27 -13.61 14.62 2.70
C LEU A 27 -15.07 14.18 2.58
N ASP A 28 -15.91 14.91 1.86
CA ASP A 28 -17.32 14.56 1.63
C ASP A 28 -17.43 13.23 0.88
N LYS A 29 -16.60 13.02 -0.15
CA LYS A 29 -16.52 11.74 -0.87
C LYS A 29 -16.08 10.59 0.03
N VAL A 30 -15.15 10.84 0.95
CA VAL A 30 -14.69 9.84 1.94
C VAL A 30 -15.81 9.48 2.91
N VAL A 31 -16.60 10.46 3.36
CA VAL A 31 -17.77 10.22 4.23
C VAL A 31 -18.83 9.39 3.51
N ASP A 32 -19.15 9.74 2.26
CA ASP A 32 -20.13 9.01 1.46
C ASP A 32 -19.73 7.53 1.23
N VAL A 33 -18.46 7.27 0.93
CA VAL A 33 -17.96 5.88 0.83
C VAL A 33 -18.01 5.17 2.19
N ALA A 34 -17.61 5.86 3.27
CA ALA A 34 -17.62 5.28 4.60
C ALA A 34 -19.02 4.87 5.07
N GLN A 35 -20.02 5.71 4.82
CA GLN A 35 -21.42 5.43 5.13
C GLN A 35 -21.93 4.21 4.37
N ARG A 36 -21.60 4.10 3.08
CA ARG A 36 -21.98 2.93 2.26
C ARG A 36 -21.31 1.63 2.70
N SER A 37 -20.17 1.70 3.36
CA SER A 37 -19.40 0.55 3.84
C SER A 37 -19.50 0.33 5.36
N SER A 38 -20.42 1.00 6.06
CA SER A 38 -20.61 0.89 7.52
C SER A 38 -19.32 1.14 8.33
N CYS A 39 -18.43 2.00 7.83
CA CYS A 39 -17.14 2.30 8.46
C CYS A 39 -17.28 3.50 9.41
N ALA A 40 -16.90 3.33 10.68
CA ALA A 40 -16.96 4.38 11.70
C ALA A 40 -15.70 5.28 11.71
N ASN A 41 -15.83 6.51 12.22
CA ASN A 41 -14.73 7.44 12.56
C ASN A 41 -13.77 7.85 11.42
N VAL A 42 -14.26 7.98 10.18
CA VAL A 42 -13.40 8.22 9.02
C VAL A 42 -12.86 9.66 8.94
N LEU A 43 -13.58 10.63 9.50
CA LEU A 43 -13.15 12.04 9.58
C LEU A 43 -12.21 12.35 10.75
N GLY A 44 -12.18 11.49 11.78
CA GLY A 44 -11.32 11.64 12.97
C GLY A 44 -9.83 11.47 12.68
N GLY A 45 -9.49 11.07 11.46
CA GLY A 45 -8.13 10.81 11.02
C GLY A 45 -7.96 9.33 10.75
N TYR A 46 -8.15 8.94 9.50
CA TYR A 46 -7.74 7.62 9.03
C TYR A 46 -6.21 7.62 8.92
N THR A 47 -5.53 6.81 9.72
CA THR A 47 -4.10 6.56 9.52
C THR A 47 -3.95 5.39 8.56
N SER A 48 -2.98 5.47 7.65
CA SER A 48 -2.65 4.35 6.74
C SER A 48 -2.41 3.05 7.52
N THR A 49 -1.86 3.14 8.74
CA THR A 49 -1.67 2.01 9.65
C THR A 49 -2.97 1.31 10.04
N GLN A 50 -4.04 2.05 10.34
CA GLN A 50 -5.33 1.44 10.70
C GLN A 50 -5.95 0.71 9.51
N ALA A 51 -5.89 1.31 8.31
CA ALA A 51 -6.35 0.70 7.08
C ALA A 51 -5.65 -0.64 6.81
N VAL A 52 -4.33 -0.65 6.97
CA VAL A 52 -3.48 -1.82 6.71
C VAL A 52 -3.69 -2.91 7.76
N LYS A 53 -3.89 -2.55 9.04
CA LYS A 53 -4.24 -3.52 10.09
C LYS A 53 -5.59 -4.16 9.85
N TYR A 54 -6.59 -3.38 9.47
CA TYR A 54 -7.89 -3.91 9.07
C TYR A 54 -7.76 -4.87 7.88
N ALA A 55 -6.96 -4.50 6.87
CA ALA A 55 -6.71 -5.37 5.72
C ALA A 55 -5.96 -6.66 6.10
N GLU A 56 -5.01 -6.64 7.04
CA GLU A 56 -4.36 -7.87 7.53
C GLU A 56 -5.37 -8.87 8.12
N GLU A 57 -6.41 -8.37 8.78
CA GLU A 57 -7.44 -9.20 9.42
C GLU A 57 -8.53 -9.68 8.45
N HIS A 58 -8.79 -8.94 7.36
CA HIS A 58 -9.97 -9.13 6.51
C HIS A 58 -9.67 -9.40 5.03
N ALA A 59 -8.43 -9.25 4.58
CA ALA A 59 -8.04 -9.58 3.21
C ALA A 59 -7.91 -11.10 3.05
N THR A 60 -8.05 -11.56 1.82
CA THR A 60 -7.84 -12.98 1.47
C THR A 60 -6.37 -13.39 1.60
N HIS A 61 -5.47 -12.41 1.60
CA HIS A 61 -4.02 -12.62 1.64
C HIS A 61 -3.38 -12.16 2.95
N LYS A 62 -2.39 -12.94 3.40
CA LYS A 62 -1.62 -12.71 4.62
C LYS A 62 -0.46 -11.75 4.37
N TYR A 63 0.09 -11.17 5.45
CA TYR A 63 1.32 -10.35 5.46
C TYR A 63 1.20 -8.97 4.81
N VAL A 64 -0.02 -8.46 4.64
CA VAL A 64 -0.32 -7.10 4.20
C VAL A 64 0.39 -6.07 5.07
N LEU A 65 0.33 -6.25 6.39
CA LEU A 65 0.98 -5.38 7.36
C LEU A 65 2.50 -5.44 7.27
N LEU A 66 3.06 -6.65 7.13
CA LEU A 66 4.50 -6.83 7.02
C LEU A 66 5.05 -6.16 5.76
N MET A 67 4.39 -6.34 4.62
CA MET A 67 4.82 -5.71 3.36
C MET A 67 4.68 -4.19 3.41
N TRP A 68 3.60 -3.67 4.00
CA TRP A 68 3.46 -2.24 4.22
C TRP A 68 4.57 -1.70 5.13
N GLN A 69 4.92 -2.42 6.21
CA GLN A 69 6.02 -2.04 7.08
C GLN A 69 7.33 -1.99 6.32
N VAL A 70 7.64 -3.01 5.50
CA VAL A 70 8.86 -3.05 4.68
C VAL A 70 8.95 -1.85 3.74
N CYS A 71 7.89 -1.58 2.97
CA CYS A 71 7.82 -0.42 2.06
C CYS A 71 7.96 0.90 2.82
N SER A 72 7.30 1.03 3.97
CA SER A 72 7.43 2.18 4.86
C SER A 72 8.86 2.31 5.40
N GLY A 73 9.50 1.19 5.73
CA GLY A 73 10.89 1.13 6.15
C GLY A 73 11.83 1.70 5.10
N PHE A 74 11.67 1.28 3.83
CA PHE A 74 12.41 1.87 2.71
C PHE A 74 12.12 3.37 2.52
N ALA A 75 10.86 3.78 2.53
CA ALA A 75 10.46 5.18 2.33
C ALA A 75 11.02 6.13 3.42
N HIS A 76 11.28 5.60 4.62
CA HIS A 76 11.84 6.35 5.74
C HIS A 76 13.32 6.07 5.99
N GLY A 77 14.01 5.35 5.09
CA GLY A 77 15.44 5.03 5.24
C GLY A 77 15.77 4.18 6.47
N ARG A 78 14.83 3.36 6.95
CA ARG A 78 15.04 2.52 8.14
C ARG A 78 16.05 1.41 7.83
N PRO A 79 17.16 1.28 8.59
CA PRO A 79 18.21 0.30 8.29
C PRO A 79 17.72 -1.14 8.19
N TRP A 80 16.77 -1.53 9.06
CA TRP A 80 16.24 -2.88 9.09
C TRP A 80 15.57 -3.30 7.78
N ALA A 81 15.02 -2.38 7.00
CA ALA A 81 14.36 -2.70 5.73
C ALA A 81 15.40 -3.13 4.69
N ASN A 82 16.52 -2.41 4.62
CA ASN A 82 17.65 -2.78 3.79
C ASN A 82 18.28 -4.10 4.26
N LEU A 83 18.50 -4.27 5.57
CA LEU A 83 19.12 -5.47 6.14
C LEU A 83 18.28 -6.73 5.92
N GLY A 84 16.95 -6.61 6.01
CA GLY A 84 16.03 -7.73 5.83
C GLY A 84 15.77 -8.11 4.37
N MET A 85 15.77 -7.14 3.45
CA MET A 85 15.27 -7.36 2.08
C MET A 85 16.35 -7.46 1.00
N ASN A 86 17.61 -7.15 1.32
CA ASN A 86 18.72 -7.30 0.39
C ASN A 86 19.53 -8.56 0.68
N ALA A 87 20.23 -9.04 -0.34
CA ALA A 87 21.31 -9.99 -0.15
C ALA A 87 22.48 -9.27 0.54
N MET A 88 23.08 -9.96 1.50
CA MET A 88 24.16 -9.42 2.32
C MET A 88 25.39 -10.30 2.16
N GLU A 89 26.50 -9.68 1.80
CA GLU A 89 27.81 -10.29 1.82
C GLU A 89 28.68 -9.58 2.86
N GLN A 90 29.40 -10.37 3.65
CA GLN A 90 30.31 -9.87 4.68
C GLN A 90 31.74 -10.14 4.25
N HIS A 91 32.57 -9.10 4.32
CA HIS A 91 33.99 -9.17 4.05
C HIS A 91 34.74 -8.79 5.33
N ALA A 92 35.61 -9.69 5.78
CA ALA A 92 36.50 -9.42 6.90
C ALA A 92 37.41 -8.23 6.56
N THR A 93 37.74 -7.44 7.58
CA THR A 93 38.70 -6.34 7.46
C THR A 93 39.94 -6.63 8.30
N HIS A 94 40.97 -5.79 8.17
CA HIS A 94 42.19 -5.90 8.97
C HIS A 94 42.00 -5.42 10.42
N GLU A 95 40.90 -4.74 10.72
CA GLU A 95 40.57 -4.26 12.07
C GLU A 95 39.70 -5.29 12.81
N GLU A 96 40.13 -5.63 14.03
CA GLU A 96 39.38 -6.55 14.88
C GLU A 96 38.00 -5.99 15.21
N GLY A 97 36.96 -6.79 14.99
CA GLY A 97 35.57 -6.39 15.22
C GLY A 97 34.93 -5.54 14.12
N VAL A 98 35.65 -5.24 13.02
CA VAL A 98 35.10 -4.47 11.89
C VAL A 98 34.85 -5.37 10.69
N VAL A 99 33.64 -5.29 10.13
CA VAL A 99 33.22 -6.03 8.93
C VAL A 99 32.74 -5.05 7.87
N THR A 100 33.16 -5.26 6.62
CA THR A 100 32.61 -4.55 5.47
C THR A 100 31.41 -5.32 4.95
N VAL A 101 30.27 -4.67 4.82
CA VAL A 101 29.03 -5.29 4.34
C VAL A 101 28.68 -4.75 2.96
N ARG A 102 28.56 -5.65 1.98
CA ARG A 102 28.01 -5.33 0.66
C ARG A 102 26.56 -5.78 0.60
N MET A 103 25.67 -4.86 0.26
CA MET A 103 24.24 -5.14 0.12
C MET A 103 23.85 -5.03 -1.34
N THR A 104 23.17 -6.05 -1.86
CA THR A 104 22.66 -6.05 -3.24
C THR A 104 21.18 -6.39 -3.24
N THR A 105 20.43 -5.79 -4.17
CA THR A 105 19.00 -6.05 -4.29
C THR A 105 18.74 -7.52 -4.63
N ASP A 106 17.95 -8.19 -3.79
CA ASP A 106 17.49 -9.55 -4.05
C ASP A 106 16.08 -9.49 -4.67
N TYR A 107 16.02 -9.68 -5.99
CA TYR A 107 14.75 -9.59 -6.73
C TYR A 107 13.72 -10.62 -6.26
N LYS A 108 14.14 -11.75 -5.65
CA LYS A 108 13.20 -12.77 -5.13
C LYS A 108 12.48 -12.25 -3.90
N ARG A 109 13.21 -11.56 -3.01
CA ARG A 109 12.62 -10.88 -1.83
C ARG A 109 11.74 -9.71 -2.25
N LEU A 110 12.14 -8.98 -3.28
CA LEU A 110 11.31 -7.93 -3.86
C LEU A 110 10.01 -8.48 -4.48
N ALA A 111 10.08 -9.59 -5.22
CA ALA A 111 8.92 -10.25 -5.79
C ALA A 111 7.94 -10.76 -4.72
N ALA A 112 8.47 -11.27 -3.60
CA ALA A 112 7.66 -11.66 -2.44
C ALA A 112 6.88 -10.47 -1.85
N ALA A 113 7.38 -9.24 -2.00
CA ALA A 113 6.67 -8.03 -1.60
C ALA A 113 5.66 -7.50 -2.63
N ALA A 114 5.92 -7.73 -3.92
CA ALA A 114 5.03 -7.30 -4.99
C ALA A 114 3.73 -8.14 -5.07
N LEU A 115 3.81 -9.44 -4.76
CA LEU A 115 2.68 -10.36 -4.91
C LEU A 115 1.49 -10.02 -3.98
N PRO A 116 1.67 -9.73 -2.68
CA PRO A 116 0.56 -9.29 -1.81
C PRO A 116 -0.07 -7.98 -2.28
N ALA A 117 0.73 -7.04 -2.81
CA ALA A 117 0.21 -5.79 -3.35
C ALA A 117 -0.68 -6.01 -4.58
N TYR A 118 -0.27 -6.91 -5.47
CA TYR A 118 -1.08 -7.31 -6.63
C TYR A 118 -2.41 -7.92 -6.20
N HIS A 119 -2.40 -8.84 -5.23
CA HIS A 119 -3.63 -9.45 -4.78
C HIS A 119 -4.58 -8.48 -4.06
N LEU A 120 -4.05 -7.57 -3.24
CA LEU A 120 -4.87 -6.51 -2.65
C LEU A 120 -5.52 -5.63 -3.72
N MET A 121 -4.82 -5.36 -4.82
CA MET A 121 -5.40 -4.65 -5.96
C MET A 121 -6.54 -5.46 -6.60
N LEU A 122 -6.41 -6.78 -6.73
CA LEU A 122 -7.50 -7.64 -7.21
C LEU A 122 -8.71 -7.65 -6.26
N ASP A 123 -8.50 -7.70 -4.94
CA ASP A 123 -9.57 -7.60 -3.94
C ASP A 123 -10.35 -6.28 -4.08
N VAL A 124 -9.64 -5.17 -4.33
CA VAL A 124 -10.25 -3.87 -4.60
C VAL A 124 -11.05 -3.91 -5.91
N PHE A 125 -10.48 -4.43 -6.99
CA PHE A 125 -11.20 -4.55 -8.26
C PHE A 125 -12.45 -5.42 -8.15
N GLY A 126 -12.38 -6.56 -7.45
CA GLY A 126 -13.55 -7.42 -7.22
C GLY A 126 -14.67 -6.73 -6.44
N ARG A 127 -14.35 -5.75 -5.59
CA ARG A 127 -15.33 -4.97 -4.80
C ARG A 127 -15.93 -3.80 -5.57
N PHE A 128 -15.18 -3.15 -6.45
CA PHE A 128 -15.60 -1.91 -7.12
C PHE A 128 -15.98 -2.06 -8.59
N THR A 129 -15.71 -3.23 -9.20
CA THR A 129 -16.24 -3.55 -10.52
C THR A 129 -17.54 -4.33 -10.35
N PRO A 130 -18.70 -3.88 -10.84
CA PRO A 130 -19.81 -4.80 -11.03
C PRO A 130 -19.31 -5.89 -11.97
N MET A 131 -19.27 -7.14 -11.52
CA MET A 131 -19.06 -8.26 -12.45
C MET A 131 -20.13 -8.12 -13.52
N THR A 132 -19.72 -7.74 -14.73
CA THR A 132 -20.64 -7.80 -15.86
C THR A 132 -21.04 -9.28 -15.93
N PRO A 133 -22.33 -9.64 -15.84
CA PRO A 133 -22.72 -11.02 -15.96
C PRO A 133 -22.14 -11.56 -17.28
N PRO A 134 -21.65 -12.81 -17.30
CA PRO A 134 -21.13 -13.39 -18.53
C PRO A 134 -22.17 -13.18 -19.63
N ARG A 135 -21.74 -12.62 -20.77
CA ARG A 135 -22.64 -12.37 -21.90
C ARG A 135 -23.34 -13.71 -22.21
N PRO A 136 -24.68 -13.76 -22.25
CA PRO A 136 -25.36 -15.00 -22.57
C PRO A 136 -24.82 -15.49 -23.91
N CYS A 137 -24.31 -16.74 -23.94
CA CYS A 137 -23.89 -17.38 -25.17
C CYS A 137 -25.02 -17.20 -26.18
N ARG A 138 -24.76 -16.48 -27.28
CA ARG A 138 -25.70 -16.41 -28.39
C ARG A 138 -25.94 -17.85 -28.82
N ARG A 139 -27.14 -18.37 -28.56
CA ARG A 139 -27.65 -19.57 -29.20
C ARG A 139 -27.56 -19.31 -30.69
N TRP A 140 -26.63 -19.98 -31.35
CA TRP A 140 -26.64 -20.09 -32.80
C TRP A 140 -27.94 -20.79 -33.18
N ARG A 141 -28.86 -20.05 -33.78
CA ARG A 141 -30.00 -20.64 -34.48
C ARG A 141 -29.46 -21.06 -35.85
N GLY A 142 -29.19 -22.35 -35.99
CA GLY A 142 -29.25 -23.06 -37.26
C GLY A 142 -30.60 -23.74 -37.35
#